data_AF-A0A2T2WVH9-F1
#
_entry.id   AF-A0A2T2WVH9-F1
#
_cell.length_a   1.000
_cell.length_b   1.000
_cell.length_c   1.000
_cell.angle_alpha   90.00
_cell.angle_beta   90.00
_cell.angle_gamma   90.00
#
_symmetry.space_group_name_H-M   'P 1'
#
loop_
_entity.id
_entity.type
_entity.pdbx_description
1 polymer ?
#
loop_
_entity_poly.entity_id
_entity_poly.type
_entity_poly.pdbx_seq_one_letter_code
_entity_poly.pdbx_strand_id
1 'polypeptide(L)'
;MTHPIGILHQDNLIVRHILGSPDGQSILLFSPVPVYSAVRMLNGTHESLMHAVDTVMAALSKPFSEGTKPSTALIFSCVAREGVYGDRTFEEAQRVHSMAPELVTMGAYGYGEFARIHGLLGYHNATITALGL
;
A
#
# COMPACT_ATOMS: atom_id res chain seq x y z
N MET A 1 -8.64 4.56 10.43
CA MET A 1 -7.77 4.72 11.62
C MET A 1 -6.34 4.91 11.13
N THR A 2 -5.61 5.95 11.55
CA THR A 2 -4.29 6.34 10.98
C THR A 2 -3.09 5.58 11.54
N HIS A 3 -3.31 4.71 12.54
CA HIS A 3 -2.25 4.03 13.26
C HIS A 3 -2.40 2.50 13.13
N PRO A 4 -1.86 1.87 12.08
CA PRO A 4 -1.94 0.42 11.93
C PRO A 4 -0.98 -0.30 12.89
N ILE A 5 -1.14 -1.62 12.99
CA ILE A 5 -0.23 -2.49 13.74
C ILE A 5 0.86 -3.00 12.79
N GLY A 6 2.12 -2.91 13.20
CA GLY A 6 3.24 -3.54 12.54
C GLY A 6 3.64 -4.82 13.25
N ILE A 7 3.51 -5.95 12.56
CA ILE A 7 3.97 -7.25 13.05
C ILE A 7 5.46 -7.37 12.75
N LEU A 8 6.26 -7.63 13.78
CA LEU A 8 7.68 -7.91 13.62
C LEU A 8 7.83 -9.34 13.10
N HIS A 9 8.39 -9.49 11.90
CA HIS A 9 8.63 -10.79 11.29
C HIS A 9 10.02 -10.82 10.64
N GLN A 10 10.95 -11.53 11.26
CA GLN A 10 12.39 -11.48 10.92
C GLN A 10 12.86 -10.01 10.91
N ASP A 11 13.50 -9.57 9.83
CA ASP A 11 13.95 -8.19 9.64
C ASP A 11 12.88 -7.28 8.99
N ASN A 12 11.65 -7.77 8.83
CA ASN A 12 10.56 -7.05 8.17
C ASN A 12 9.47 -6.62 9.15
N LEU A 13 8.76 -5.55 8.77
CA LEU A 13 7.59 -5.05 9.46
C LEU A 13 6.36 -5.25 8.57
N ILE A 14 5.46 -6.16 8.95
CA ILE A 14 4.25 -6.46 8.19
C ILE A 14 3.09 -5.62 8.71
N VAL A 15 2.57 -4.73 7.87
CA VAL A 15 1.49 -3.81 8.24
C VAL A 15 0.14 -4.55 8.30
N ARG A 16 -0.63 -4.29 9.36
CA ARG A 16 -2.02 -4.71 9.52
C ARG A 16 -2.90 -3.52 9.83
N HIS A 17 -3.85 -3.29 8.93
CA HIS A 17 -4.80 -2.21 9.12
C HIS A 17 -5.82 -2.56 10.22
N ILE A 18 -6.12 -1.57 11.05
CA ILE A 18 -7.19 -1.64 12.04
C ILE A 18 -8.46 -1.09 11.40
N LEU A 19 -9.47 -1.94 11.24
CA LEU A 19 -10.79 -1.58 10.73
C LEU A 19 -11.59 -0.77 11.75
N GLY A 20 -11.40 -1.03 13.04
CA GLY A 20 -12.08 -0.28 14.10
C GLY A 20 -12.02 -0.98 15.44
N SER A 21 -12.93 -0.55 16.33
CA SER A 21 -13.16 -1.15 17.64
C SER A 21 -14.66 -1.29 17.85
N PRO A 22 -15.26 -2.42 17.44
CA PRO A 22 -16.72 -2.57 17.42
C PRO A 22 -17.41 -2.35 18.78
N ASP A 23 -16.71 -2.66 19.87
CA ASP A 23 -17.19 -2.61 21.25
C ASP A 23 -16.40 -1.62 22.14
N GLY A 24 -15.47 -0.86 21.57
CA GLY A 24 -14.58 0.06 22.29
C GLY A 24 -13.49 -0.61 23.14
N GLN A 25 -13.41 -1.95 23.17
CA GLN A 25 -12.45 -2.71 23.98
C GLN A 25 -11.58 -3.65 23.12
N SER A 26 -12.08 -4.06 21.96
CA SER A 26 -11.41 -4.92 20.99
C SER A 26 -10.84 -4.14 19.81
N ILE A 27 -9.86 -4.72 19.14
CA ILE A 27 -9.32 -4.19 17.89
C ILE A 27 -9.75 -5.14 16.78
N LEU A 28 -10.54 -4.63 15.83
CA LEU A 28 -10.90 -5.37 14.62
C LEU A 28 -9.82 -5.13 13.56
N LEU A 29 -9.19 -6.23 13.13
CA LEU A 29 -8.13 -6.20 12.12
C LEU A 29 -8.64 -6.71 10.79
N PHE A 30 -8.06 -6.20 9.70
CA PHE A 30 -8.42 -6.63 8.35
C PHE A 30 -8.13 -8.12 8.10
N SER A 31 -7.02 -8.59 8.64
CA SER A 31 -6.54 -9.98 8.54
C SER A 31 -6.03 -10.43 9.90
N PRO A 32 -6.10 -11.74 10.23
CA PRO A 32 -5.56 -12.26 11.49
C PRO A 32 -4.08 -11.91 11.70
N VAL A 33 -3.74 -11.73 12.98
CA VAL A 33 -2.36 -11.64 13.49
C VAL A 33 -2.06 -12.96 14.21
N PRO A 34 -0.93 -13.63 13.94
CA PRO A 34 -0.57 -14.84 14.68
C PRO A 34 -0.46 -14.58 16.18
N VAL A 35 -0.94 -15.52 17.00
CA VAL A 35 -0.83 -15.43 18.46
C VAL A 35 0.65 -15.37 18.86
N TYR A 36 0.95 -14.61 19.92
CA TYR A 36 2.31 -14.36 20.41
C TYR A 36 3.23 -13.56 19.47
N SER A 37 2.68 -12.94 18.42
CA SER A 37 3.44 -12.00 17.60
C SER A 37 3.88 -10.78 18.40
N ALA A 38 5.15 -10.41 18.28
CA ALA A 38 5.60 -9.10 18.71
C ALA A 38 5.09 -8.04 17.73
N VAL A 39 4.43 -7.01 18.24
CA VAL A 39 3.81 -5.95 17.44
C VAL A 39 4.20 -4.56 17.90
N ARG A 40 4.13 -3.58 17.00
CA ARG A 40 4.31 -2.15 17.29
C ARG A 40 3.16 -1.35 16.70
N MET A 41 2.82 -0.24 17.34
CA MET A 41 1.96 0.76 16.70
C MET A 41 2.79 1.52 15.66
N LEU A 42 2.22 1.70 14.48
CA LEU A 42 2.81 2.48 13.40
C LEU A 42 2.05 3.78 13.23
N ASN A 43 2.70 4.75 12.58
CA ASN A 43 2.06 5.99 12.16
C ASN A 43 2.36 6.20 10.67
N GLY A 44 1.31 6.23 9.85
CA GLY A 44 1.41 6.61 8.44
C GLY A 44 1.07 8.08 8.30
N THR A 45 1.92 8.84 7.61
CA THR A 45 1.66 10.24 7.25
C THR A 45 1.38 10.38 5.76
N HIS A 46 0.72 11.46 5.37
CA HIS A 46 0.54 11.81 3.97
C HIS A 46 1.87 11.76 3.19
N GLU A 47 2.93 12.37 3.74
CA GLU A 47 4.27 12.35 3.14
C GLU A 47 4.85 10.93 2.99
N SER A 48 4.67 10.07 4.00
CA SER A 48 5.16 8.69 3.92
C SER A 48 4.46 7.89 2.81
N LEU A 49 3.18 8.17 2.57
CA LEU A 49 2.43 7.50 1.51
C LEU A 49 2.77 8.04 0.13
N MET A 50 2.98 9.35 -0.01
CA MET A 50 3.49 9.97 -1.24
C MET A 50 4.89 9.49 -1.58
N HIS A 51 5.75 9.29 -0.58
CA HIS A 51 7.06 8.68 -0.79
C HIS A 51 6.97 7.24 -1.33
N ALA A 52 5.95 6.47 -0.92
CA ALA A 52 5.69 5.15 -1.48
C ALA A 52 5.25 5.22 -2.96
N VAL A 53 4.44 6.23 -3.33
CA VAL A 53 4.09 6.50 -4.74
C VAL A 53 5.35 6.78 -5.54
N ASP A 54 6.19 7.69 -5.05
CA ASP A 54 7.45 8.07 -5.71
C ASP A 54 8.36 6.85 -5.93
N THR A 55 8.44 5.98 -4.92
CA THR A 55 9.24 4.75 -4.97
C THR A 55 8.72 3.78 -6.05
N VAL A 56 7.41 3.56 -6.12
CA VAL A 56 6.79 2.67 -7.11
C VAL A 56 6.94 3.23 -8.53
N MET A 57 6.72 4.54 -8.72
CA MET A 57 6.86 5.18 -10.03
C MET A 57 8.32 5.20 -10.50
N ALA A 58 9.27 5.43 -9.60
CA ALA A 58 10.69 5.33 -9.93
C ALA A 58 11.08 3.89 -10.34
N ALA A 59 10.53 2.87 -9.68
CA ALA A 59 10.74 1.48 -10.09
C ALA A 59 10.11 1.18 -11.46
N LEU A 60 8.89 1.67 -11.70
CA LEU A 60 8.14 1.49 -12.95
C LEU A 60 8.82 2.14 -14.17
N SER A 61 9.50 3.27 -13.96
CA SER A 61 10.24 3.97 -15.02
C SER A 61 11.48 3.21 -15.52
N LYS A 62 11.94 2.21 -14.77
CA LYS A 62 13.11 1.41 -15.14
C LYS A 62 12.73 0.45 -16.26
N PRO A 63 13.51 0.41 -17.35
CA PRO A 63 13.22 -0.48 -18.46
C PRO A 63 13.34 -1.95 -18.04
N PHE A 64 12.40 -2.79 -18.50
CA PHE A 64 12.46 -4.25 -18.27
C PHE A 64 13.52 -4.93 -19.15
N SER A 65 13.81 -4.33 -20.30
CA SER A 65 14.89 -4.68 -21.24
C SER A 65 15.35 -3.42 -21.97
N GLU A 66 16.56 -3.43 -22.55
CA GLU A 66 17.08 -2.26 -23.28
C GLU A 66 16.07 -1.72 -24.30
N GLY A 67 15.77 -0.41 -24.21
CA GLY A 67 14.85 0.27 -25.10
C GLY A 67 13.36 0.11 -24.78
N THR A 68 12.96 -0.73 -23.82
CA THR A 68 11.54 -0.98 -23.52
C THR A 68 11.11 -0.22 -22.27
N LYS A 69 10.25 0.79 -22.45
CA LYS A 69 9.54 1.48 -21.35
C LYS A 69 8.05 1.14 -21.43
N PRO A 70 7.36 1.01 -20.28
CA PRO A 70 5.93 0.79 -20.28
C PRO A 70 5.21 1.99 -20.90
N SER A 71 4.25 1.72 -21.77
CA SER A 71 3.35 2.72 -22.35
C SER A 71 2.09 2.89 -21.50
N THR A 72 1.77 1.87 -20.71
CA THR A 72 0.60 1.81 -19.86
C THR A 72 0.97 1.26 -18.49
N ALA A 73 0.27 1.66 -17.43
CA ALA A 73 0.43 1.11 -16.10
C ALA A 73 -0.90 0.81 -15.42
N LEU A 74 -0.99 -0.41 -14.87
CA LEU A 74 -2.06 -0.83 -13.96
C LEU A 74 -1.61 -0.61 -12.51
N ILE A 75 -2.31 0.25 -11.77
CA ILE A 75 -1.93 0.66 -10.42
C ILE A 75 -3.02 0.28 -9.43
N PHE A 76 -2.67 -0.54 -8.44
CA PHE A 76 -3.56 -0.92 -7.35
C PHE A 76 -3.08 -0.29 -6.06
N SER A 77 -3.98 0.38 -5.35
CA SER A 77 -3.67 1.05 -4.08
C SER A 77 -4.55 0.48 -2.97
N CYS A 78 -3.96 0.21 -1.81
CA CYS A 78 -4.72 -0.30 -0.67
C CYS A 78 -5.62 0.80 -0.10
N VAL A 79 -6.92 0.54 0.02
CA VAL A 79 -7.93 1.47 0.57
C VAL A 79 -7.61 1.93 2.01
N ALA A 80 -6.80 1.17 2.74
CA ALA A 80 -6.27 1.59 4.04
C ALA A 80 -5.50 2.94 3.99
N ARG A 81 -4.98 3.31 2.82
CA ARG A 81 -4.27 4.58 2.56
C ARG A 81 -5.23 5.78 2.56
N GLU A 82 -6.48 5.59 2.14
CA GLU A 82 -7.52 6.65 2.19
C GLU A 82 -7.72 7.16 3.61
N GLY A 83 -7.65 6.28 4.60
CA GLY A 83 -7.76 6.67 6.01
C GLY A 83 -6.64 7.61 6.51
N VAL A 84 -5.51 7.67 5.81
CA VAL A 84 -4.39 8.58 6.09
C VAL A 84 -4.48 9.85 5.24
N TYR A 85 -4.91 9.73 3.97
CA TYR A 85 -5.08 10.87 3.08
C TYR A 85 -6.32 11.72 3.40
N GLY A 86 -7.40 11.10 3.84
CA GLY A 86 -8.71 11.73 4.00
C GLY A 86 -9.21 12.32 2.68
N ASP A 87 -9.65 13.57 2.73
CA ASP A 87 -10.18 14.31 1.57
C ASP A 87 -9.14 14.55 0.47
N ARG A 88 -7.85 14.31 0.76
CA ARG A 88 -6.72 14.47 -0.16
C ARG A 88 -6.36 13.18 -0.92
N THR A 89 -7.22 12.16 -0.89
CA THR A 89 -6.97 10.87 -1.56
C THR A 89 -6.69 11.04 -3.07
N PHE A 90 -7.33 12.01 -3.72
CA PHE A 90 -7.12 12.32 -5.14
C PHE A 90 -5.67 12.70 -5.49
N GLU A 91 -4.90 13.19 -4.51
CA GLU A 91 -3.51 13.60 -4.72
C GLU A 91 -2.60 12.42 -5.07
N GLU A 92 -2.93 11.19 -4.67
CA GLU A 92 -2.16 10.00 -5.02
C GLU A 92 -2.15 9.79 -6.54
N ALA A 93 -3.33 9.88 -7.17
CA ALA A 93 -3.46 9.78 -8.62
C ALA A 93 -2.82 10.98 -9.35
N GLN A 94 -2.97 12.19 -8.80
CA GLN A 94 -2.28 13.37 -9.35
C GLN A 94 -0.77 13.24 -9.31
N ARG A 95 -0.22 12.71 -8.20
CA ARG A 95 1.21 12.50 -8.04
C ARG A 95 1.74 11.52 -9.08
N VAL A 96 1.06 10.39 -9.26
CA VAL A 96 1.36 9.42 -10.33
C VAL A 96 1.41 10.11 -11.70
N HIS A 97 0.35 10.83 -12.08
CA HIS A 97 0.28 11.49 -13.39
C HIS A 97 1.37 12.55 -13.58
N SER A 98 1.68 13.32 -12.52
CA SER A 98 2.72 14.35 -12.56
C SER A 98 4.12 13.79 -12.84
N MET A 99 4.39 12.54 -12.40
CA MET A 99 5.69 11.89 -12.58
C MET A 99 5.85 11.22 -13.94
N ALA A 100 4.74 10.86 -14.59
CA ALA A 100 4.75 10.21 -15.90
C ALA A 100 3.57 10.69 -16.76
N PRO A 101 3.62 11.93 -17.31
CA PRO A 101 2.50 12.51 -18.05
C PRO A 101 2.11 11.73 -19.31
N GLU A 102 3.09 11.07 -19.95
CA GLU A 102 2.92 10.28 -21.17
C GLU A 102 2.47 8.84 -20.91
N LEU A 103 2.45 8.40 -19.64
CA LEU A 103 2.08 7.05 -19.26
C LEU A 103 0.56 6.97 -19.10
N VAL A 104 -0.09 6.07 -19.85
CA VAL A 104 -1.50 5.78 -19.64
C VAL A 104 -1.66 5.03 -18.33
N THR A 105 -2.35 5.61 -17.34
CA THR A 105 -2.55 4.99 -16.03
C THR A 105 -4.00 4.58 -15.83
N MET A 106 -4.19 3.40 -15.24
CA MET A 106 -5.51 2.88 -14.86
C MET A 106 -5.38 2.00 -13.63
N GLY A 107 -6.48 1.79 -12.91
CA GLY A 107 -6.45 0.97 -11.71
C GLY A 107 -7.58 1.28 -10.74
N ALA A 108 -7.42 0.83 -9.50
CA ALA A 108 -8.44 0.99 -8.46
C ALA A 108 -7.85 0.93 -7.05
N TYR A 109 -8.60 1.50 -6.11
CA TYR A 109 -8.43 1.16 -4.70
C TYR A 109 -8.98 -0.23 -4.41
N GLY A 110 -8.26 -0.99 -3.60
CA GLY A 110 -8.61 -2.36 -3.24
C GLY A 110 -8.34 -2.68 -1.77
N TYR A 111 -8.88 -3.81 -1.34
CA TYR A 111 -8.64 -4.34 -0.01
C TYR A 111 -7.32 -5.10 0.05
N GLY A 112 -6.22 -4.34 0.13
CA GLY A 112 -4.87 -4.88 0.18
C GLY A 112 -4.48 -5.68 -1.06
N GLU A 113 -3.21 -6.08 -1.11
CA GLU A 113 -2.71 -6.99 -2.12
C GLU A 113 -2.54 -8.39 -1.53
N PHE A 114 -3.07 -9.38 -2.23
CA PHE A 114 -2.89 -10.79 -1.92
C PHE A 114 -1.67 -11.32 -2.68
N ALA A 115 -0.64 -11.75 -1.94
CA ALA A 115 0.47 -12.45 -2.55
C ALA A 115 0.06 -13.89 -2.90
N ARG A 116 0.83 -14.55 -3.79
CA ARG A 116 0.62 -15.96 -4.14
C ARG A 116 0.99 -16.95 -3.03
N ILE A 117 1.37 -16.44 -1.87
CA ILE A 117 1.75 -17.21 -0.68
C ILE A 117 0.69 -17.06 0.39
N HIS A 118 0.52 -18.09 1.21
CA HIS A 118 -0.46 -18.09 2.29
C HIS A 118 0.17 -17.63 3.61
N GLY A 119 -0.68 -17.33 4.60
CA GLY A 119 -0.25 -16.99 5.95
C GLY A 119 0.13 -15.51 6.10
N LEU A 120 0.99 -15.21 7.07
CA LEU A 120 1.32 -13.84 7.49
C LEU A 120 1.78 -12.95 6.32
N LEU A 121 2.60 -13.49 5.42
CA LEU A 121 3.16 -12.76 4.29
C LEU A 121 2.23 -12.74 3.06
N GLY A 122 1.08 -13.40 3.14
CA GLY A 122 0.14 -13.50 2.03
C GLY A 122 -0.72 -12.27 1.81
N TYR A 123 -0.65 -11.29 2.72
CA TYR A 123 -1.55 -10.16 2.72
C TYR A 123 -0.82 -8.87 3.07
N HIS A 124 -0.92 -7.87 2.18
CA HIS A 124 -0.23 -6.59 2.29
C HIS A 124 -1.25 -5.46 2.49
N ASN A 125 -1.07 -4.65 3.54
CA ASN A 125 -1.91 -3.49 3.83
C ASN A 125 -1.12 -2.20 3.70
N ALA A 126 -1.85 -1.12 3.41
CA ALA A 126 -1.30 0.23 3.17
C ALA A 126 -0.27 0.30 2.03
N THR A 127 -0.25 -0.70 1.17
CA THR A 127 0.63 -0.85 0.01
C THR A 127 0.03 -0.22 -1.26
N ILE A 128 0.92 0.03 -2.22
CA ILE A 128 0.59 0.44 -3.58
C ILE A 128 1.50 -0.34 -4.53
N THR A 129 0.96 -0.83 -5.62
CA THR A 129 1.66 -1.67 -6.60
C THR A 129 1.35 -1.19 -8.01
N ALA A 130 2.36 -1.16 -8.88
CA ALA A 130 2.20 -0.82 -10.29
C ALA A 130 2.75 -1.94 -11.18
N LEU A 131 2.01 -2.25 -12.24
CA LEU A 131 2.43 -3.15 -13.32
C LEU A 131 2.53 -2.33 -14.62
N GLY A 132 3.74 -2.28 -15.19
CA GLY A 132 3.98 -1.66 -16.49
C GLY A 132 3.69 -2.63 -17.64
N LEU A 133 3.04 -2.11 -18.69
CA LEU A 133 2.64 -2.81 -19.91
C LEU A 133 3.21 -2.13 -21.16
#